data_AF-A0AA40WER5-F1
#
_entry.id   AF-A0AA40WER5-F1
#
_cell.length_a   1.000
_cell.length_b   1.000
_cell.length_c   1.000
_cell.angle_alpha   90.00
_cell.angle_beta   90.00
_cell.angle_gamma   90.00
#
_symmetry.space_group_name_H-M   'P 1'
#
loop_
_entity.id
_entity.type
_entity.pdbx_description
1 polymer ?
#
loop_
_entity_poly.entity_id
_entity_poly.type
_entity_poly.pdbx_seq_one_letter_code
_entity_poly.pdbx_strand_id
1 'polypeptide(L)'
;HLERHETMENYFRAKLKIADLQNPNHSLIVSEKIREKILNSTSVQCKLLSFGRATTSEAILDESSSEIRTSKFIYDISRFYLPGTHNRENLAAAILASEAIGGKPESIQAQIPFFMGLPHRFQIAGEKRGISFINDSKSTNLHSMLAGMSAWKNLDRTCLILGGRPKQEDPKPLYDFLMRGIGCVVLIGEARSVWEKGIRNVIGEKLFSVENLDEAFK
;
A
#
# COMPACT_ATOMS: atom_id res chain seq x y z
N HIS A 1 2.04 -7.22 12.52
CA HIS A 1 2.85 -8.45 12.52
C HIS A 1 3.96 -8.44 13.57
N LEU A 2 4.15 -7.36 14.32
CA LEU A 2 5.07 -7.36 15.46
C LEU A 2 4.60 -8.30 16.57
N GLU A 3 3.30 -8.58 16.66
CA GLU A 3 2.76 -9.61 17.56
C GLU A 3 3.37 -11.00 17.35
N ARG A 4 3.86 -11.31 16.13
CA ARG A 4 4.52 -12.58 15.79
C ARG A 4 6.04 -12.47 15.74
N HIS A 5 6.56 -11.30 15.39
CA HIS A 5 7.99 -11.10 15.14
C HIS A 5 8.71 -10.41 16.31
N GLU A 6 7.98 -9.92 17.31
CA GLU A 6 8.42 -9.19 18.50
C GLU A 6 9.04 -7.82 18.18
N THR A 7 10.04 -7.78 17.28
CA THR A 7 10.76 -6.56 16.91
C THR A 7 10.70 -6.29 15.41
N MET A 8 10.82 -5.01 15.03
CA MET A 8 10.93 -4.62 13.62
C MET A 8 12.17 -5.22 12.95
N GLU A 9 13.23 -5.48 13.71
CA GLU A 9 14.45 -6.09 13.21
C GLU A 9 14.25 -7.58 12.88
N ASN A 10 13.59 -8.33 13.75
CA ASN A 10 13.22 -9.72 13.48
C ASN A 10 12.28 -9.84 12.26
N TYR A 11 11.30 -8.92 12.14
CA TYR A 11 10.41 -8.87 10.99
C TYR A 11 11.18 -8.61 9.68
N PHE A 12 12.12 -7.66 9.71
CA PHE A 12 12.98 -7.35 8.57
C PHE A 12 13.83 -8.56 8.17
N ARG A 13 14.54 -9.19 9.12
CA ARG A 13 15.36 -10.39 8.87
C ARG A 13 14.53 -11.54 8.33
N ALA A 14 13.33 -11.75 8.85
CA ALA A 14 12.43 -12.79 8.36
C ALA A 14 12.03 -12.58 6.89
N LYS A 15 11.78 -11.34 6.47
CA LYS A 15 11.48 -11.03 5.06
C LYS A 15 12.70 -11.15 4.15
N LEU A 16 13.87 -10.75 4.65
CA LEU A 16 15.11 -10.78 3.87
C LEU A 16 15.54 -12.20 3.48
N LYS A 17 15.05 -13.23 4.18
CA LYS A 17 15.26 -14.65 3.84
C LYS A 17 14.77 -15.05 2.44
N ILE A 18 13.93 -14.24 1.78
CA ILE A 18 13.54 -14.49 0.39
C ILE A 18 14.73 -14.38 -0.58
N ALA A 19 15.77 -13.64 -0.19
CA ALA A 19 16.90 -13.33 -1.04
C ALA A 19 18.13 -14.16 -0.67
N ASP A 20 18.81 -14.65 -1.70
CA ASP A 20 20.19 -15.13 -1.58
C ASP A 20 21.13 -13.95 -1.83
N LEU A 21 21.63 -13.34 -0.75
CA LEU A 21 22.47 -12.15 -0.82
C LEU A 21 23.87 -12.42 -1.37
N GLN A 22 24.32 -13.68 -1.40
CA GLN A 22 25.66 -14.06 -1.86
C GLN A 22 25.67 -14.58 -3.30
N ASN A 23 24.51 -14.72 -3.94
CA ASN A 23 24.43 -15.19 -5.32
C ASN A 23 24.42 -14.02 -6.33
N PRO A 24 25.48 -13.83 -7.13
CA PRO A 24 25.56 -12.72 -8.10
C PRO A 24 24.55 -12.83 -9.25
N ASN A 25 23.96 -14.00 -9.47
CA ASN A 25 22.90 -14.19 -10.46
C ASN A 25 21.50 -13.91 -9.89
N HIS A 26 21.36 -13.77 -8.58
CA HIS A 26 20.11 -13.40 -7.95
C HIS A 26 19.89 -11.89 -8.04
N SER A 27 18.65 -11.48 -8.28
CA SER A 27 18.25 -10.07 -8.27
C SER A 27 17.29 -9.83 -7.11
N LEU A 28 17.64 -8.91 -6.22
CA LEU A 28 16.79 -8.47 -5.13
C LEU A 28 16.31 -7.05 -5.43
N ILE A 29 14.99 -6.86 -5.50
CA ILE A 29 14.34 -5.57 -5.77
C ILE A 29 13.69 -5.07 -4.50
N VAL A 30 14.05 -3.87 -4.06
CA VAL A 30 13.59 -3.28 -2.80
C VAL A 30 13.33 -1.77 -2.94
N SER A 31 12.69 -1.14 -1.96
CA SER A 31 12.65 0.33 -1.95
C SER A 31 14.00 0.93 -1.56
N GLU A 32 14.25 2.18 -1.91
CA GLU A 32 15.48 2.92 -1.55
C GLU A 32 15.84 2.81 -0.06
N LYS A 33 14.85 2.99 0.84
CA LYS A 33 15.02 2.88 2.30
C LYS A 33 15.48 1.49 2.75
N ILE A 34 14.96 0.45 2.09
CA ILE A 34 15.33 -0.93 2.41
C ILE A 34 16.70 -1.27 1.84
N ARG A 35 17.06 -0.76 0.66
CA ARG A 35 18.40 -0.89 0.07
C ARG A 35 19.46 -0.33 1.02
N GLU A 36 19.27 0.90 1.52
CA GLU A 36 20.19 1.51 2.49
C GLU A 36 20.34 0.66 3.75
N LYS A 37 19.22 0.16 4.30
CA LYS A 37 19.26 -0.71 5.48
C LYS A 37 20.05 -2.00 5.23
N ILE A 38 19.89 -2.62 4.07
CA ILE A 38 20.63 -3.84 3.70
C ILE A 38 22.13 -3.54 3.60
N LEU A 39 22.51 -2.50 2.84
CA LEU A 39 23.92 -2.13 2.63
C LEU A 39 24.64 -1.75 3.93
N ASN A 40 23.93 -1.16 4.89
CA ASN A 40 24.49 -0.80 6.20
C ASN A 40 24.59 -1.97 7.18
N SER A 41 23.95 -3.12 6.90
CA SER A 41 23.87 -4.25 7.84
C SER A 41 24.57 -5.51 7.37
N THR A 42 24.83 -5.67 6.07
CA THR A 42 25.45 -6.89 5.54
C THR A 42 26.13 -6.67 4.20
N SER A 43 27.06 -7.56 3.86
CA SER A 43 27.69 -7.58 2.53
C SER A 43 26.77 -8.25 1.52
N VAL A 44 26.66 -7.67 0.32
CA VAL A 44 25.76 -8.12 -0.74
C VAL A 44 26.57 -8.36 -2.01
N GLN A 45 26.43 -9.55 -2.59
CA GLN A 45 26.98 -9.90 -3.90
C GLN A 45 25.88 -10.06 -4.96
N CYS A 46 24.62 -10.23 -4.56
CA CYS A 46 23.50 -10.26 -5.49
C CYS A 46 23.25 -8.90 -6.14
N LYS A 47 22.49 -8.88 -7.23
CA LYS A 47 22.08 -7.66 -7.92
C LYS A 47 21.00 -6.96 -7.10
N LEU A 48 21.42 -5.99 -6.28
CA LEU A 48 20.53 -5.21 -5.44
C LEU A 48 20.00 -3.98 -6.20
N LEU A 49 18.77 -4.10 -6.70
CA LEU A 49 18.07 -3.06 -7.43
C LEU A 49 17.09 -2.36 -6.49
N SER A 50 16.93 -1.05 -6.65
CA SER A 50 15.96 -0.25 -5.93
C SER A 50 15.03 0.57 -6.81
N PHE A 51 13.84 0.79 -6.28
CA PHE A 51 12.90 1.78 -6.78
C PHE A 51 12.69 2.88 -5.74
N GLY A 52 12.53 4.11 -6.20
CA GLY A 52 12.39 5.25 -5.31
C GLY A 52 12.44 6.58 -6.05
N ARG A 53 12.64 7.65 -5.28
CA ARG A 53 12.76 9.03 -5.79
C ARG A 53 14.22 9.44 -5.93
N ALA A 54 15.13 8.75 -5.23
CA ALA A 54 16.55 8.99 -5.35
C ALA A 54 17.05 8.71 -6.78
N THR A 55 17.88 9.61 -7.31
CA THR A 55 18.52 9.46 -8.63
C THR A 55 19.46 8.27 -8.72
N THR A 56 19.84 7.70 -7.57
CA THR A 56 20.63 6.48 -7.44
C THR A 56 19.80 5.20 -7.53
N SER A 57 18.46 5.31 -7.60
CA SER A 57 17.58 4.15 -7.77
C SER A 57 17.61 3.63 -9.20
N GLU A 58 17.57 2.32 -9.36
CA GLU A 58 17.50 1.67 -10.67
C GLU A 58 16.13 1.83 -11.35
N ALA A 59 15.08 2.16 -10.59
CA ALA A 59 13.84 2.73 -11.12
C ALA A 59 13.49 4.03 -10.37
N ILE A 60 13.48 5.14 -11.10
CA ILE A 60 13.25 6.48 -10.58
C ILE A 60 11.79 6.87 -10.83
N LEU A 61 11.14 7.29 -9.76
CA LEU A 61 9.77 7.80 -9.75
C LEU A 61 9.80 9.32 -9.57
N ASP A 62 9.33 10.03 -10.58
CA ASP A 62 9.09 11.47 -10.50
C ASP A 62 7.58 11.74 -10.39
N GLU A 63 7.15 12.26 -9.24
CA GLU A 63 5.73 12.52 -8.95
C GLU A 63 5.08 13.50 -9.93
N SER A 64 5.88 14.38 -10.54
CA SER A 64 5.42 15.36 -11.53
C SER A 64 5.34 14.81 -12.95
N SER A 65 5.93 13.65 -13.21
CA SER A 65 5.94 13.02 -14.54
C SER A 65 4.99 11.83 -14.62
N SER A 66 4.55 11.55 -15.84
CA SER A 66 3.83 10.31 -16.20
C SER A 66 4.80 9.23 -16.68
N GLU A 67 5.99 9.16 -16.09
CA GLU A 67 7.02 8.20 -16.48
C GLU A 67 7.59 7.43 -15.28
N ILE A 68 8.11 6.25 -15.56
CA ILE A 68 9.05 5.53 -14.68
C ILE A 68 10.31 5.30 -15.50
N ARG A 69 11.44 5.79 -15.01
CA ARG A 69 12.74 5.68 -15.69
C ARG A 69 13.57 4.60 -15.02
N THR A 70 13.88 3.53 -15.75
CA THR A 70 14.86 2.55 -15.30
C THR A 70 16.26 2.91 -15.79
N SER A 71 17.28 2.19 -15.34
CA SER A 71 18.65 2.33 -15.86
C SER A 71 18.78 2.00 -17.36
N LYS A 72 17.77 1.35 -17.96
CA LYS A 72 17.79 0.88 -19.35
C LYS A 72 16.75 1.56 -20.23
N PHE A 73 15.54 1.80 -19.71
CA PHE A 73 14.39 2.21 -20.49
C PHE A 73 13.55 3.26 -19.76
N ILE A 74 12.68 3.93 -20.51
CA ILE A 74 11.67 4.84 -19.99
C ILE A 74 10.31 4.25 -20.31
N TYR A 75 9.46 4.12 -19.30
CA TYR A 75 8.09 3.61 -19.45
C TYR A 75 7.09 4.75 -19.27
N ASP A 76 6.19 4.90 -20.24
CA ASP A 76 5.04 5.81 -20.15
C ASP A 76 3.96 5.17 -19.28
N ILE A 77 3.58 5.86 -18.21
CA ILE A 77 2.55 5.45 -17.26
C ILE A 77 1.33 6.38 -17.31
N SER A 78 1.21 7.24 -18.32
CA SER A 78 0.05 8.12 -18.52
C SER A 78 -1.29 7.37 -18.57
N ARG A 79 -1.25 6.11 -19.02
CA ARG A 79 -2.40 5.20 -19.10
C ARG A 79 -2.45 4.17 -17.96
N PHE A 80 -1.63 4.30 -16.94
CA PHE A 80 -1.69 3.44 -15.77
C PHE A 80 -2.91 3.77 -14.91
N TYR A 81 -3.78 2.78 -14.71
CA TYR A 81 -5.11 3.00 -14.15
C TYR A 81 -5.11 3.27 -12.63
N LEU A 82 -4.18 2.67 -11.90
CA LEU A 82 -4.22 2.70 -10.43
C LEU A 82 -3.69 4.02 -9.86
N PRO A 83 -4.47 4.74 -9.05
CA PRO A 83 -4.06 6.02 -8.50
C PRO A 83 -3.07 5.86 -7.34
N GLY A 84 -2.31 6.93 -7.06
CA GLY A 84 -1.50 7.05 -5.84
C GLY A 84 -0.04 6.64 -6.01
N THR A 85 0.82 7.27 -5.22
CA THR A 85 2.29 7.09 -5.26
C THR A 85 2.71 5.66 -4.95
N HIS A 86 2.04 4.99 -4.01
CA HIS A 86 2.30 3.59 -3.67
C HIS A 86 2.05 2.63 -4.87
N ASN A 87 1.07 2.91 -5.73
CA ASN A 87 0.83 2.08 -6.90
C ASN A 87 1.88 2.32 -7.99
N ARG A 88 2.43 3.53 -8.09
CA ARG A 88 3.61 3.79 -8.92
C ARG A 88 4.84 3.06 -8.40
N GLU A 89 5.05 3.02 -7.09
CA GLU A 89 6.13 2.24 -6.46
C GLU A 89 5.97 0.73 -6.74
N ASN A 90 4.75 0.20 -6.62
CA ASN A 90 4.45 -1.19 -6.99
C ASN A 90 4.73 -1.44 -8.47
N LEU A 91 4.35 -0.52 -9.35
CA LEU A 91 4.62 -0.63 -10.78
C LEU A 91 6.13 -0.59 -11.08
N ALA A 92 6.88 0.31 -10.45
CA ALA A 92 8.34 0.37 -10.60
C ALA A 92 9.02 -0.94 -10.16
N ALA A 93 8.59 -1.50 -9.03
CA ALA A 93 9.09 -2.81 -8.57
C ALA A 93 8.76 -3.93 -9.57
N ALA A 94 7.55 -3.93 -10.14
CA ALA A 94 7.13 -4.91 -11.14
C ALA A 94 7.89 -4.77 -12.47
N ILE A 95 8.17 -3.54 -12.90
CA ILE A 95 8.99 -3.24 -14.09
C ILE A 95 10.41 -3.80 -13.88
N LEU A 96 11.05 -3.47 -12.75
CA LEU A 96 12.39 -3.98 -12.43
C LEU A 96 12.41 -5.52 -12.39
N ALA A 97 11.39 -6.14 -11.81
CA ALA A 97 11.29 -7.60 -11.74
C ALA A 97 11.16 -8.22 -13.14
N SER A 98 10.36 -7.59 -14.00
CA SER A 98 10.15 -8.04 -15.38
C SER A 98 11.43 -7.89 -16.21
N GLU A 99 12.16 -6.77 -16.08
CA GLU A 99 13.45 -6.59 -16.74
C GLU A 99 14.51 -7.57 -16.23
N ALA A 100 14.53 -7.84 -14.92
CA ALA A 100 15.51 -8.74 -14.30
C ALA A 100 15.39 -10.19 -14.81
N ILE A 101 14.20 -10.62 -15.22
CA ILE A 101 13.95 -11.95 -15.81
C ILE A 101 14.00 -11.95 -17.35
N GLY A 102 14.43 -10.84 -17.98
CA GLY A 102 14.59 -10.75 -19.44
C GLY A 102 13.32 -10.34 -20.21
N GLY A 103 12.34 -9.74 -19.54
CA GLY A 103 11.17 -9.16 -20.18
C GLY A 103 11.56 -8.08 -21.18
N LYS A 104 10.93 -8.10 -22.36
CA LYS A 104 11.16 -7.09 -23.40
C LYS A 104 10.46 -5.77 -23.03
N PRO A 105 11.11 -4.61 -23.22
CA PRO A 105 10.54 -3.33 -22.82
C PRO A 105 9.20 -3.03 -23.50
N GLU A 106 9.03 -3.42 -24.77
CA GLU A 106 7.77 -3.23 -25.51
C GLU A 106 6.63 -4.06 -24.90
N SER A 107 6.95 -5.28 -24.43
CA SER A 107 5.96 -6.14 -23.77
C SER A 107 5.58 -5.61 -22.40
N ILE A 108 6.55 -5.12 -21.61
CA ILE A 108 6.30 -4.50 -20.31
C ILE A 108 5.42 -3.26 -20.50
N GLN A 109 5.80 -2.35 -21.40
CA GLN A 109 5.05 -1.15 -21.74
C GLN A 109 3.61 -1.46 -22.18
N ALA A 110 3.43 -2.50 -23.00
CA ALA A 110 2.12 -2.90 -23.49
C ALA A 110 1.17 -3.38 -22.37
N GLN A 111 1.69 -3.90 -21.25
CA GLN A 111 0.86 -4.40 -20.14
C GLN A 111 0.44 -3.31 -19.14
N ILE A 112 1.19 -2.20 -19.04
CA ILE A 112 0.92 -1.12 -18.08
C ILE A 112 -0.54 -0.64 -18.13
N PRO A 113 -1.16 -0.39 -19.31
CA PRO A 113 -2.53 0.11 -19.39
C PRO A 113 -3.60 -0.93 -19.01
N PHE A 114 -3.28 -2.23 -19.02
CA PHE A 114 -4.26 -3.30 -18.80
C PHE A 114 -4.35 -3.76 -17.35
N PHE A 115 -3.41 -3.36 -16.49
CA PHE A 115 -3.46 -3.72 -15.09
C PHE A 115 -4.47 -2.85 -14.33
N MET A 116 -5.66 -3.41 -14.11
CA MET A 116 -6.78 -2.76 -13.41
C MET A 116 -6.75 -2.96 -11.89
N GLY A 117 -5.68 -3.54 -11.34
CA GLY A 117 -5.58 -3.91 -9.92
C GLY A 117 -6.05 -5.33 -9.63
N LEU A 118 -6.00 -5.69 -8.34
CA LEU A 118 -6.42 -6.99 -7.86
C LEU A 118 -7.90 -6.94 -7.44
N PRO A 119 -8.66 -8.03 -7.60
CA PRO A 119 -9.98 -8.16 -6.98
C PRO A 119 -9.91 -7.83 -5.48
N HIS A 120 -10.93 -7.15 -4.96
CA HIS A 120 -11.04 -6.73 -3.55
C HIS A 120 -10.01 -5.68 -3.05
N ARG A 121 -9.34 -4.97 -3.97
CA ARG A 121 -8.62 -3.71 -3.67
C ARG A 121 -9.30 -2.55 -4.37
N PHE A 122 -9.91 -1.63 -3.60
CA PHE A 122 -10.71 -0.52 -4.14
C PHE A 122 -11.72 -0.92 -5.23
N GLN A 123 -12.26 -2.14 -5.14
CA GLN A 123 -13.16 -2.67 -6.15
C GLN A 123 -14.54 -2.05 -5.98
N ILE A 124 -15.08 -1.42 -7.03
CA ILE A 124 -16.49 -0.99 -7.04
C ILE A 124 -17.36 -2.26 -7.03
N ALA A 125 -18.04 -2.50 -5.90
CA ALA A 125 -18.91 -3.64 -5.70
C ALA A 125 -20.33 -3.41 -6.24
N GLY A 126 -20.67 -2.15 -6.55
CA GLY A 126 -21.94 -1.76 -7.15
C GLY A 126 -22.40 -0.39 -6.66
N GLU A 127 -23.57 0.02 -7.13
CA GLU A 127 -24.23 1.24 -6.70
C GLU A 127 -25.68 0.94 -6.31
N LYS A 128 -26.15 1.53 -5.22
CA LYS A 128 -27.55 1.44 -4.81
C LYS A 128 -28.01 2.79 -4.27
N ARG A 129 -29.10 3.32 -4.82
CA ARG A 129 -29.70 4.62 -4.42
C ARG A 129 -28.68 5.77 -4.45
N GLY A 130 -27.81 5.81 -5.46
CA GLY A 130 -26.78 6.84 -5.61
C GLY A 130 -25.58 6.69 -4.66
N ILE A 131 -25.48 5.58 -3.93
CA ILE A 131 -24.35 5.27 -3.04
C ILE A 131 -23.49 4.20 -3.71
N SER A 132 -22.23 4.52 -3.98
CA SER A 132 -21.25 3.56 -4.49
C SER A 132 -20.65 2.75 -3.33
N PHE A 133 -20.62 1.43 -3.50
CA PHE A 133 -20.04 0.49 -2.54
C PHE A 133 -18.66 0.07 -3.04
N ILE A 134 -17.65 0.21 -2.19
CA ILE A 134 -16.25 -0.09 -2.54
C ILE A 134 -15.73 -1.15 -1.60
N ASN A 135 -15.29 -2.28 -2.16
CA ASN A 135 -14.67 -3.36 -1.42
C ASN A 135 -13.15 -3.20 -1.42
N ASP A 136 -12.60 -2.89 -0.25
CA ASP A 136 -11.16 -2.88 0.03
C ASP A 136 -10.80 -3.85 1.18
N SER A 137 -11.49 -4.99 1.27
CA SER A 137 -11.30 -6.00 2.34
C SER A 137 -9.88 -6.58 2.41
N LYS A 138 -9.03 -6.36 1.40
CA LYS A 138 -7.61 -6.74 1.42
C LYS A 138 -6.73 -5.79 2.24
N SER A 139 -7.22 -4.63 2.65
CA SER A 139 -6.53 -3.71 3.55
C SER A 139 -6.62 -4.18 5.01
N THR A 140 -5.89 -5.26 5.32
CA THR A 140 -5.90 -5.92 6.65
C THR A 140 -5.00 -5.24 7.69
N ASN A 141 -4.45 -4.07 7.41
CA ASN A 141 -3.59 -3.29 8.32
C ASN A 141 -3.80 -1.80 8.05
N LEU A 142 -3.58 -0.98 9.08
CA LEU A 142 -3.87 0.46 9.03
C LEU A 142 -3.11 1.16 7.89
N HIS A 143 -1.84 0.82 7.68
CA HIS A 143 -1.03 1.42 6.62
C HIS A 143 -1.58 1.16 5.21
N SER A 144 -2.10 -0.04 4.94
CA SER A 144 -2.66 -0.38 3.63
C SER A 144 -3.95 0.38 3.35
N MET A 145 -4.83 0.47 4.36
CA MET A 145 -6.06 1.26 4.27
C MET A 145 -5.76 2.74 4.03
N LEU A 146 -4.84 3.33 4.82
CA LEU A 146 -4.44 4.73 4.68
C LEU A 146 -3.83 5.02 3.30
N ALA A 147 -2.97 4.14 2.80
CA ALA A 147 -2.35 4.29 1.49
C ALA A 147 -3.41 4.35 0.38
N GLY A 148 -4.41 3.49 0.44
CA GLY A 148 -5.52 3.49 -0.50
C GLY A 148 -6.41 4.73 -0.41
N MET A 149 -6.77 5.12 0.81
CA MET A 149 -7.65 6.28 1.03
C MET A 149 -6.93 7.63 0.85
N SER A 150 -5.60 7.67 0.83
CA SER A 150 -4.83 8.91 0.74
C SER A 150 -5.19 9.76 -0.49
N ALA A 151 -5.50 9.12 -1.61
CA ALA A 151 -5.88 9.74 -2.88
C ALA A 151 -7.40 10.00 -3.02
N TRP A 152 -8.19 9.62 -2.02
CA TRP A 152 -9.65 9.75 -2.05
C TRP A 152 -10.07 11.21 -1.83
N LYS A 153 -10.78 11.79 -2.80
CA LYS A 153 -11.13 13.23 -2.79
C LYS A 153 -12.40 13.56 -2.01
N ASN A 154 -13.31 12.60 -1.84
CA ASN A 154 -14.66 12.83 -1.30
C ASN A 154 -14.83 12.24 0.11
N LEU A 155 -13.84 12.45 0.99
CA LEU A 155 -13.83 11.85 2.33
C LEU A 155 -15.03 12.31 3.17
N ASP A 156 -15.44 13.57 3.06
CA ASP A 156 -16.61 14.16 3.71
C ASP A 156 -17.94 13.46 3.37
N ARG A 157 -18.00 12.80 2.21
CA ARG A 157 -19.15 11.99 1.75
C ARG A 157 -18.91 10.48 1.86
N THR A 158 -17.82 10.08 2.50
CA THR A 158 -17.44 8.67 2.64
C THR A 158 -17.87 8.15 4.00
N CYS A 159 -18.54 7.00 4.02
CA CYS A 159 -18.69 6.20 5.24
C CYS A 159 -17.67 5.06 5.22
N LEU A 160 -16.78 5.04 6.20
CA LEU A 160 -15.73 4.03 6.33
C LEU A 160 -16.18 2.93 7.29
N ILE A 161 -16.29 1.69 6.80
CA ILE A 161 -16.42 0.53 7.67
C ILE A 161 -15.01 0.10 8.08
N LEU A 162 -14.69 0.24 9.36
CA LEU A 162 -13.37 -0.02 9.94
C LEU A 162 -13.49 -1.11 11.00
N GLY A 163 -12.52 -2.03 11.09
CA GLY A 163 -12.43 -2.93 12.24
C GLY A 163 -11.99 -4.34 11.90
N GLY A 164 -12.43 -5.29 12.72
CA GLY A 164 -11.94 -6.66 12.74
C GLY A 164 -11.00 -6.89 13.93
N ARG A 165 -10.00 -7.77 13.78
CA ARG A 165 -9.00 -8.04 14.82
C ARG A 165 -7.95 -6.93 14.84
N PRO A 166 -7.81 -6.17 15.93
CA PRO A 166 -6.82 -5.10 16.01
C PRO A 166 -5.41 -5.70 15.97
N LYS A 167 -4.53 -5.07 15.19
CA LYS A 167 -3.10 -5.33 15.22
C LYS A 167 -2.42 -4.32 16.14
N GLN A 168 -1.23 -4.65 16.64
CA GLN A 168 -0.39 -3.67 17.35
C GLN A 168 0.15 -2.66 16.34
N GLU A 169 -0.58 -1.57 16.15
CA GLU A 169 -0.27 -0.48 15.22
C GLU A 169 -0.46 0.86 15.95
N ASP A 170 0.36 1.85 15.62
CA ASP A 170 0.18 3.22 16.12
C ASP A 170 -1.12 3.79 15.51
N PRO A 171 -2.11 4.20 16.33
CA PRO A 171 -3.35 4.74 15.82
C PRO A 171 -3.25 6.20 15.40
N LYS A 172 -2.15 6.90 15.70
CA LYS A 172 -1.99 8.33 15.37
C LYS A 172 -2.22 8.64 13.88
N PRO A 173 -1.67 7.88 12.92
CA PRO A 173 -1.93 8.12 11.49
C PRO A 173 -3.41 7.97 11.11
N LEU A 174 -4.17 7.12 11.82
CA LEU A 174 -5.62 7.03 11.63
C LEU A 174 -6.31 8.32 12.09
N TYR A 175 -5.95 8.81 13.27
CA TYR A 175 -6.54 10.04 13.81
C TYR A 175 -6.25 11.25 12.93
N ASP A 176 -4.99 11.39 12.49
CA ASP A 176 -4.58 12.45 11.54
C ASP A 176 -5.37 12.38 10.23
N PHE A 177 -5.62 11.16 9.74
CA PHE A 177 -6.44 10.94 8.56
C PHE A 177 -7.90 11.36 8.78
N LEU A 178 -8.52 10.95 9.89
CA LEU A 178 -9.91 11.27 10.20
C LEU A 178 -10.13 12.78 10.43
N MET A 179 -9.13 13.49 10.96
CA MET A 179 -9.16 14.95 11.13
C MET A 179 -9.22 15.72 9.80
N ARG A 180 -8.83 15.11 8.67
CA ARG A 180 -8.99 15.73 7.33
C ARG A 180 -10.45 15.89 6.92
N GLY A 181 -11.37 15.23 7.62
CA GLY A 181 -12.79 15.22 7.34
C GLY A 181 -13.23 13.88 6.80
N ILE A 182 -14.18 13.23 7.48
CA ILE A 182 -14.87 12.00 7.07
C ILE A 182 -16.38 12.21 7.22
N GLY A 183 -17.18 11.52 6.40
CA GLY A 183 -18.64 11.48 6.54
C GLY A 183 -19.05 10.73 7.80
N CYS A 184 -18.75 9.43 7.86
CA CYS A 184 -18.91 8.60 9.05
C CYS A 184 -17.88 7.48 9.14
N VAL A 185 -17.71 6.93 10.34
CA VAL A 185 -17.01 5.66 10.56
C VAL A 185 -17.97 4.69 11.24
N VAL A 186 -18.07 3.48 10.69
CA VAL A 186 -18.74 2.36 11.34
C VAL A 186 -17.66 1.38 11.81
N LEU A 187 -17.43 1.33 13.12
CA LEU A 187 -16.42 0.50 13.76
C LEU A 187 -17.01 -0.86 14.13
N ILE A 188 -16.35 -1.95 13.70
CA ILE A 188 -16.85 -3.33 13.88
C ILE A 188 -15.86 -4.27 14.55
N GLY A 189 -16.36 -5.36 15.13
CA GLY A 189 -15.56 -6.47 15.63
C GLY A 189 -14.71 -6.16 16.87
N GLU A 190 -13.64 -6.94 17.08
CA GLU A 190 -12.76 -6.87 18.26
C GLU A 190 -12.12 -5.47 18.43
N ALA A 191 -11.83 -4.78 17.32
CA ALA A 191 -11.17 -3.47 17.29
C ALA A 191 -11.96 -2.37 18.00
N ARG A 192 -13.27 -2.53 18.19
CA ARG A 192 -14.11 -1.58 18.96
C ARG A 192 -13.55 -1.32 20.35
N SER A 193 -13.17 -2.39 21.05
CA SER A 193 -12.61 -2.29 22.41
C SER A 193 -11.32 -1.46 22.49
N VAL A 194 -10.57 -1.36 21.39
CA VAL A 194 -9.27 -0.69 21.33
C VAL A 194 -9.38 0.73 20.78
N TRP A 195 -10.18 0.93 19.73
CA TRP A 195 -10.16 2.17 18.95
C TRP A 195 -11.34 3.10 19.20
N GLU A 196 -12.43 2.62 19.79
CA GLU A 196 -13.67 3.40 19.89
C GLU A 196 -13.46 4.73 20.62
N LYS A 197 -12.84 4.72 21.80
CA LYS A 197 -12.58 5.95 22.56
C LYS A 197 -11.72 6.95 21.78
N GLY A 198 -10.65 6.45 21.14
CA GLY A 198 -9.72 7.28 20.38
C GLY A 198 -10.38 7.92 19.16
N ILE A 199 -11.12 7.13 18.38
CA ILE A 199 -11.84 7.63 17.21
C ILE A 199 -12.95 8.60 17.63
N ARG A 200 -13.72 8.28 18.69
CA ARG A 200 -14.80 9.14 19.18
C ARG A 200 -14.30 10.51 19.61
N ASN A 201 -13.12 10.59 20.23
CA ASN A 201 -12.49 11.86 20.57
C ASN A 201 -12.13 12.73 19.35
N VAL A 202 -11.96 12.12 18.17
CA VAL A 202 -11.57 12.82 16.94
C VAL A 202 -12.79 13.24 16.11
N ILE A 203 -13.78 12.36 15.94
CA ILE A 203 -14.90 12.58 15.02
C ILE A 203 -16.28 12.68 15.71
N GLY A 204 -16.34 12.52 17.03
CA GLY A 204 -17.55 12.66 17.83
C GLY A 204 -18.69 11.75 17.36
N GLU A 205 -19.86 12.35 17.13
CA GLU A 205 -21.11 11.68 16.73
C GLU A 205 -21.06 11.02 15.34
N LYS A 206 -19.98 11.22 14.57
CA LYS A 206 -19.77 10.54 13.29
C LYS A 206 -19.30 9.09 13.43
N LEU A 207 -19.07 8.63 14.65
CA LEU A 207 -18.69 7.26 14.97
C LEU A 207 -19.91 6.41 15.36
N PHE A 208 -20.12 5.33 14.62
CA PHE A 208 -21.06 4.26 14.95
C PHE A 208 -20.27 3.00 15.31
N SER A 209 -20.70 2.25 16.33
CA SER A 209 -20.01 1.05 16.82
C SER A 209 -21.02 -0.10 16.82
N VAL A 210 -20.75 -1.16 16.04
CA VAL A 210 -21.66 -2.30 15.83
C VAL A 210 -20.90 -3.62 15.85
N GLU A 211 -21.57 -4.75 16.08
CA GLU A 211 -20.86 -6.03 16.29
C GLU A 211 -20.17 -6.53 15.01
N ASN A 212 -20.86 -6.44 13.88
CA ASN A 212 -20.48 -7.13 12.65
C ASN A 212 -20.83 -6.32 11.39
N LEU A 213 -20.41 -6.86 10.24
CA LEU A 213 -20.60 -6.22 8.94
C LEU A 213 -22.07 -6.13 8.52
N ASP A 214 -22.90 -7.11 8.90
CA ASP A 214 -24.33 -7.10 8.56
C ASP A 214 -25.06 -5.97 9.27
N GLU A 215 -24.71 -5.69 10.52
CA GLU A 215 -25.20 -4.53 11.27
C GLU A 215 -24.70 -3.21 10.68
N ALA A 216 -23.49 -3.17 10.15
CA ALA A 216 -22.94 -1.96 9.53
C ALA A 216 -23.71 -1.52 8.27
N PHE A 217 -24.43 -2.42 7.62
CA PHE A 217 -25.25 -2.14 6.44
C PHE A 217 -26.72 -1.83 6.73
N LYS A 218 -27.16 -1.94 8.00
CA LYS A 218 -28.53 -1.61 8.43
C LYS A 218 -28.64 -0.11 8.73
#